data_AF-A0A7S1RSA3-F1
#
_entry.id   AF-A0A7S1RSA3-F1
#
_cell.length_a   1.000
_cell.length_b   1.000
_cell.length_c   1.000
_cell.angle_alpha   90.00
_cell.angle_beta   90.00
_cell.angle_gamma   90.00
#
_symmetry.space_group_name_H-M   'P 1'
#
loop_
_entity.id
_entity.type
_entity.pdbx_description
1 polymer ?
#
loop_
_entity_poly.entity_id
_entity_poly.type
_entity_poly.pdbx_seq_one_letter_code
_entity_poly.pdbx_strand_id
1 'polypeptide(L)'
;AGQGPEGARPGGGPRRASSRARAQPGGRPGEMNIFRLCGDMLHLLSIMLLVFKLHRSKSCAGVSCRMQEIYAMVFIFRYLDLFWSFISLYNTVMKLVFITTTLYLVYLMRVQVPISQTYERSNDSFQYELYVLGPCAVLGILFTDEYTIPEILWSSSIWLESVAILPQLILLQQIREVENLTSDFVGCMGAYRAFYIINWVYRYFAEDYVNWVGWIGGLVQTALYCDFFYYYARSKWYGNKLVLPVAT
;
A
#
# COMPACT_ATOMS: atom_id res chain seq x y z
N ALA A 1 -26.27 54.57 34.06
CA ALA A 1 -27.02 53.67 33.17
C ALA A 1 -26.81 54.19 31.76
N GLY A 2 -25.87 53.67 30.96
CA GLY A 2 -25.91 52.38 30.26
C GLY A 2 -26.98 52.46 29.15
N GLN A 3 -26.72 52.36 27.84
CA GLN A 3 -25.61 51.80 27.05
C GLN A 3 -25.59 52.49 25.66
N GLY A 4 -24.40 52.61 25.08
CA GLY A 4 -24.17 52.86 23.65
C GLY A 4 -24.10 51.55 22.82
N PRO A 5 -23.92 51.65 21.48
CA PRO A 5 -24.55 50.79 20.48
C PRO A 5 -23.60 49.77 19.80
N GLU A 6 -24.09 49.15 18.71
CA GLU A 6 -23.41 48.37 17.65
C GLU A 6 -23.37 46.84 17.77
N GLY A 7 -23.59 46.18 16.62
CA GLY A 7 -23.19 44.80 16.40
C GLY A 7 -24.08 43.99 15.46
N ALA A 8 -24.05 44.31 14.17
CA ALA A 8 -24.58 43.44 13.10
C ALA A 8 -23.93 42.03 13.18
N ARG A 9 -24.74 40.97 13.12
CA ARG A 9 -24.26 39.58 12.98
C ARG A 9 -24.57 39.07 11.57
N PRO A 10 -23.57 38.69 10.75
CA PRO A 10 -23.82 37.86 9.58
C PRO A 10 -23.46 36.38 9.85
N GLY A 11 -24.30 35.48 9.36
CA GLY A 11 -23.89 34.22 8.74
C GLY A 11 -23.31 33.11 9.63
N GLY A 12 -24.16 32.31 10.25
CA GLY A 12 -23.80 30.96 10.72
C GLY A 12 -23.89 29.95 9.58
N GLY A 13 -22.83 29.83 8.78
CA GLY A 13 -22.64 28.68 7.87
C GLY A 13 -22.06 27.47 8.62
N PRO A 14 -22.32 26.22 8.21
CA PRO A 14 -21.77 25.05 8.86
C PRO A 14 -20.25 25.01 8.66
N ARG A 15 -19.49 25.19 9.74
CA ARG A 15 -18.04 25.01 9.77
C ARG A 15 -17.73 23.55 9.44
N ARG A 16 -17.12 23.29 8.28
CA ARG A 16 -16.43 22.02 8.01
C ARG A 16 -15.43 21.81 9.15
N ALA A 17 -15.65 20.77 9.94
CA ALA A 17 -14.71 20.34 10.97
C ALA A 17 -13.37 20.02 10.29
N SER A 18 -12.33 20.80 10.58
CA SER A 18 -10.97 20.45 10.20
C SER A 18 -10.57 19.22 10.99
N SER A 19 -10.31 18.11 10.30
CA SER A 19 -9.93 16.78 10.81
C SER A 19 -8.51 16.73 11.42
N ARG A 20 -7.99 17.84 11.94
CA ARG A 20 -6.80 17.79 12.81
C ARG A 20 -7.24 17.62 14.25
N ALA A 21 -6.92 16.42 14.74
CA ALA A 21 -6.88 16.01 16.13
C ALA A 21 -6.58 17.20 17.06
N ARG A 22 -7.51 17.43 17.98
CA ARG A 22 -7.28 18.24 19.18
C ARG A 22 -6.29 17.46 20.03
N ALA A 23 -5.00 17.71 19.85
CA ALA A 23 -3.96 17.16 20.72
C ALA A 23 -4.20 17.67 22.15
N GLN A 24 -4.63 16.78 23.04
CA GLN A 24 -4.56 16.92 24.49
C GLN A 24 -3.57 15.88 25.05
N PRO A 25 -2.94 16.18 26.19
CA PRO A 25 -1.57 15.76 26.47
C PRO A 25 -1.53 14.33 27.03
N GLY A 26 -0.71 13.48 26.42
CA GLY A 26 -0.37 12.17 27.01
C GLY A 26 0.22 11.13 26.07
N GLY A 27 -0.07 11.20 24.75
CA GLY A 27 0.50 10.28 23.76
C GLY A 27 1.11 11.06 22.60
N ARG A 28 2.39 10.82 22.30
CA ARG A 28 3.03 11.44 21.12
C ARG A 28 2.40 10.84 19.85
N PRO A 29 1.93 11.66 18.89
CA PRO A 29 1.45 11.13 17.61
C PRO A 29 2.63 10.47 16.88
N GLY A 30 2.68 9.14 16.89
CA GLY A 30 3.74 8.38 16.21
C GLY A 30 4.42 7.27 17.02
N GLU A 31 3.90 6.86 18.17
CA GLU A 31 4.45 5.68 18.86
C GLU A 31 4.31 4.42 18.00
N MET A 32 5.43 3.72 17.78
CA MET A 32 5.44 2.44 17.09
C MET A 32 4.76 1.40 17.98
N ASN A 33 3.54 0.99 17.62
CA ASN A 33 2.94 -0.20 18.22
C ASN A 33 3.42 -1.48 17.55
N ILE A 34 3.25 -2.60 18.26
CA ILE A 34 3.72 -3.91 17.82
C ILE A 34 3.06 -4.36 16.51
N PHE A 35 1.78 -4.01 16.29
CA PHE A 35 1.06 -4.37 15.07
C PHE A 35 1.64 -3.68 13.85
N ARG A 36 1.97 -2.39 13.97
CA ARG A 36 2.65 -1.61 12.93
C ARG A 36 4.03 -2.18 12.64
N LEU A 37 4.81 -2.49 13.66
CA LEU A 37 6.14 -3.09 13.49
C LEU A 37 6.04 -4.44 12.77
N CYS A 38 5.13 -5.33 13.19
CA CYS A 38 4.90 -6.61 12.54
C CYS A 38 4.47 -6.44 11.07
N GLY A 39 3.59 -5.46 10.81
CA GLY A 39 3.22 -5.09 9.44
C GLY A 39 4.43 -4.66 8.62
N ASP A 40 5.23 -3.72 9.11
CA ASP A 40 6.43 -3.24 8.42
C ASP A 40 7.42 -4.38 8.11
N MET A 41 7.62 -5.28 9.07
CA MET A 41 8.52 -6.43 8.92
C MET A 41 7.97 -7.46 7.93
N LEU A 42 6.65 -7.70 7.89
CA LEU A 42 6.03 -8.58 6.89
C LEU A 42 6.11 -8.00 5.48
N HIS A 43 5.95 -6.69 5.35
CA HIS A 43 6.11 -6.02 4.05
C HIS A 43 7.56 -6.12 3.58
N LEU A 44 8.53 -5.87 4.48
CA LEU A 44 9.95 -6.04 4.18
C LEU A 44 10.27 -7.50 3.80
N LEU A 45 9.76 -8.47 4.57
CA LEU A 45 9.93 -9.89 4.29
C LEU A 45 9.38 -10.24 2.91
N SER A 46 8.21 -9.73 2.53
CA SER A 46 7.63 -9.95 1.21
C SER A 46 8.57 -9.51 0.08
N ILE A 47 9.14 -8.29 0.19
CA ILE A 47 10.09 -7.77 -0.78
C ILE A 47 11.37 -8.62 -0.80
N MET A 48 11.89 -9.01 0.37
CA MET A 48 13.07 -9.86 0.47
C MET A 48 12.86 -11.26 -0.14
N LEU A 49 11.68 -11.86 0.06
CA LEU A 49 11.32 -13.14 -0.56
C LEU A 49 11.31 -13.03 -2.09
N LEU A 50 10.83 -11.91 -2.62
CA LEU A 50 10.82 -11.68 -4.06
C LEU A 50 12.23 -11.46 -4.62
N VAL A 51 13.08 -10.68 -3.94
CA VAL A 51 14.50 -10.54 -4.30
C VAL A 51 15.18 -11.90 -4.28
N PHE A 52 14.98 -12.67 -3.21
CA PHE A 52 15.52 -14.02 -3.07
C PHE A 52 15.08 -14.94 -4.21
N LYS A 53 13.78 -14.92 -4.56
CA LYS A 53 13.23 -15.66 -5.72
C LYS A 53 14.02 -15.34 -6.98
N LEU A 54 14.04 -14.06 -7.38
CA LEU A 54 14.66 -13.63 -8.63
C LEU A 54 16.15 -13.97 -8.69
N HIS A 55 16.86 -13.84 -7.57
CA HIS A 55 18.27 -14.19 -7.51
C HIS A 55 18.54 -15.70 -7.55
N ARG A 56 17.68 -16.51 -6.93
CA ARG A 56 17.87 -17.96 -6.80
C ARG A 56 17.40 -18.71 -8.03
N SER A 57 16.22 -18.38 -8.56
CA SER A 57 15.64 -19.01 -9.75
C SER A 57 16.19 -18.43 -11.06
N LYS A 58 16.79 -17.23 -11.02
CA LYS A 58 17.18 -16.46 -12.21
C LYS A 58 16.01 -16.22 -13.17
N SER A 59 14.78 -16.21 -12.63
CA SER A 59 13.54 -16.08 -13.38
C SER A 59 12.54 -15.20 -12.63
N CYS A 60 11.82 -14.36 -13.38
CA CYS A 60 10.67 -13.58 -12.92
C CYS A 60 9.34 -14.14 -13.43
N ALA A 61 9.30 -15.40 -13.88
CA ALA A 61 8.05 -16.07 -14.25
C ALA A 61 7.06 -16.08 -13.07
N GLY A 62 5.80 -15.78 -13.38
CA GLY A 62 4.72 -15.65 -12.39
C GLY A 62 4.77 -14.39 -11.51
N VAL A 63 5.62 -13.42 -11.81
CA VAL A 63 5.70 -12.13 -11.10
C VAL A 63 5.34 -10.99 -12.06
N SER A 64 4.39 -10.15 -11.66
CA SER A 64 4.00 -8.97 -12.41
C SER A 64 5.01 -7.84 -12.19
N CYS A 65 5.64 -7.40 -13.28
CA CYS A 65 6.51 -6.24 -13.25
C CYS A 65 5.69 -4.95 -13.13
N ARG A 66 4.48 -4.93 -13.71
CA ARG A 66 3.57 -3.79 -13.62
C ARG A 66 3.16 -3.48 -12.17
N MET A 67 2.86 -4.51 -11.37
CA MET A 67 2.63 -4.32 -9.94
C MET A 67 3.83 -3.64 -9.26
N GLN A 68 5.06 -4.09 -9.54
CA GLN A 68 6.26 -3.51 -8.92
C GLN A 68 6.49 -2.06 -9.36
N GLU A 69 6.14 -1.70 -10.59
CA GLU A 69 6.14 -0.30 -11.06
C GLU A 69 5.13 0.55 -10.27
N ILE A 70 3.92 0.02 -10.01
CA ILE A 70 2.92 0.71 -9.19
C ILE A 70 3.42 0.90 -7.75
N TYR A 71 3.98 -0.14 -7.12
CA TYR A 71 4.55 -0.01 -5.78
C TYR A 71 5.73 0.96 -5.73
N ALA A 72 6.56 1.02 -6.78
CA ALA A 72 7.62 2.02 -6.87
C ALA A 72 7.04 3.44 -6.82
N MET A 73 5.99 3.72 -7.60
CA MET A 73 5.30 5.01 -7.57
C MET A 73 4.66 5.29 -6.21
N VAL A 74 4.02 4.29 -5.58
CA VAL A 74 3.46 4.40 -4.22
C VAL A 74 4.54 4.88 -3.24
N PHE A 75 5.70 4.23 -3.20
CA PHE A 75 6.76 4.60 -2.26
C PHE A 75 7.38 5.95 -2.58
N ILE A 76 7.57 6.29 -3.86
CA ILE A 76 8.08 7.61 -4.27
C ILE A 76 7.12 8.71 -3.80
N PHE A 77 5.81 8.58 -4.06
CA PHE A 77 4.83 9.60 -3.68
C PHE A 77 4.65 9.70 -2.17
N ARG A 78 4.64 8.57 -1.47
CA ARG A 78 4.39 8.52 -0.02
C ARG A 78 5.54 9.08 0.81
N TYR A 79 6.77 8.89 0.34
CA TYR A 79 7.98 9.18 1.11
C TYR A 79 8.72 10.42 0.60
N LEU A 80 8.04 11.32 -0.11
CA LEU A 80 8.60 12.63 -0.47
C LEU A 80 9.04 13.43 0.76
N ASP A 81 8.41 13.20 1.91
CA ASP A 81 8.80 13.81 3.18
C ASP A 81 10.23 13.48 3.62
N LEU A 82 10.89 12.48 3.02
CA LEU A 82 12.31 12.17 3.24
C LEU A 82 13.25 13.36 2.99
N PHE A 83 12.88 14.28 2.10
CA PHE A 83 13.73 15.43 1.76
C PHE A 83 13.70 16.57 2.80
N TRP A 84 12.69 16.60 3.68
CA TRP A 84 12.50 17.74 4.61
C TRP A 84 12.08 17.33 6.03
N SER A 85 11.79 16.05 6.29
CA SER A 85 11.34 15.57 7.58
C SER A 85 12.19 14.39 8.06
N PHE A 86 12.82 14.58 9.23
CA PHE A 86 13.51 13.51 9.94
C PHE A 86 12.72 13.12 11.19
N ILE A 87 12.11 11.94 11.17
CA ILE A 87 11.35 11.39 12.31
C ILE A 87 12.25 10.52 13.19
N SER A 88 12.90 9.53 12.58
CA SER A 88 13.84 8.63 13.25
C SER A 88 14.77 7.93 12.24
N LEU A 89 15.87 7.36 12.73
CA LEU A 89 16.77 6.56 11.90
C LEU A 89 16.05 5.36 11.28
N TYR A 90 15.27 4.61 12.08
CA TYR A 90 14.47 3.48 11.61
C TYR A 90 13.53 3.90 10.48
N ASN A 91 12.77 5.00 10.65
CA ASN A 91 11.83 5.46 9.63
C ASN A 91 12.53 5.83 8.31
N THR A 92 13.64 6.57 8.41
CA THR A 92 14.44 7.00 7.25
C THR A 92 15.02 5.80 6.50
N VAL A 93 15.63 4.86 7.23
CA VAL A 93 16.22 3.64 6.65
C VAL A 93 15.16 2.78 5.99
N MET A 94 14.01 2.54 6.65
CA MET A 94 12.93 1.74 6.07
C MET A 94 12.38 2.34 4.78
N LYS A 95 12.15 3.67 4.75
CA LYS A 95 11.71 4.37 3.53
C LYS A 95 12.70 4.20 2.37
N LEU A 96 14.00 4.38 2.65
CA LEU A 96 15.05 4.17 1.66
C LEU A 96 15.05 2.72 1.16
N VAL A 97 15.02 1.73 2.05
CA VAL A 97 14.99 0.31 1.70
C VAL A 97 13.79 -0.04 0.82
N PHE A 98 12.59 0.47 1.14
CA PHE A 98 11.40 0.25 0.32
C PHE A 98 11.56 0.82 -1.09
N ILE A 99 11.99 2.09 -1.21
CA ILE A 99 12.19 2.73 -2.52
C ILE A 99 13.27 1.99 -3.32
N THR A 100 14.46 1.81 -2.76
CA THR A 100 15.61 1.28 -3.50
C THR A 100 15.39 -0.18 -3.88
N THR A 101 14.80 -0.99 -3.01
CA THR A 101 14.62 -2.41 -3.29
C THR A 101 13.51 -2.64 -4.31
N THR A 102 12.41 -1.87 -4.27
CA THR A 102 11.36 -1.98 -5.28
C THR A 102 11.84 -1.51 -6.65
N LEU A 103 12.61 -0.41 -6.72
CA LEU A 103 13.26 0.00 -7.97
C LEU A 103 14.25 -1.04 -8.48
N TYR A 104 15.00 -1.67 -7.58
CA TYR A 104 15.91 -2.76 -7.93
C TYR A 104 15.16 -3.98 -8.49
N LEU A 105 14.02 -4.36 -7.91
CA LEU A 105 13.15 -5.41 -8.46
C LEU A 105 12.67 -5.09 -9.87
N VAL A 106 12.22 -3.86 -10.12
CA VAL A 106 11.86 -3.39 -11.47
C VAL A 106 13.04 -3.50 -12.42
N TYR A 107 14.23 -3.05 -12.01
CA TYR A 107 15.47 -3.18 -12.79
C TYR A 107 15.78 -4.64 -13.14
N LEU A 108 15.67 -5.55 -12.17
CA LEU A 108 15.92 -6.98 -12.38
C LEU A 108 14.99 -7.57 -13.44
N MET A 109 13.70 -7.21 -13.43
CA MET A 109 12.70 -7.75 -14.36
C MET A 109 12.72 -7.07 -15.73
N ARG A 110 13.08 -5.78 -15.82
CA ARG A 110 13.09 -5.04 -17.09
C ARG A 110 14.41 -5.13 -17.85
N VAL A 111 15.53 -5.27 -17.14
CA VAL A 111 16.87 -5.07 -17.73
C VAL A 111 17.78 -6.27 -17.50
N GLN A 112 17.89 -6.77 -16.26
CA GLN A 112 18.94 -7.74 -15.89
C GLN A 112 18.75 -9.11 -16.56
N VAL A 113 19.68 -9.49 -17.44
CA VAL A 113 19.75 -10.84 -18.02
C VAL A 113 20.36 -11.82 -17.00
N PRO A 114 19.87 -13.07 -16.88
CA PRO A 114 18.80 -13.69 -17.68
C PRO A 114 17.37 -13.48 -17.15
N ILE A 115 17.19 -12.80 -16.02
CA ILE A 115 15.89 -12.63 -15.36
C ILE A 115 14.88 -11.96 -16.29
N SER A 116 15.26 -10.84 -16.91
CA SER A 116 14.39 -10.07 -17.81
C SER A 116 13.89 -10.85 -19.03
N GLN A 117 14.60 -11.90 -19.45
CA GLN A 117 14.20 -12.74 -20.58
C GLN A 117 13.04 -13.69 -20.23
N THR A 118 12.83 -13.95 -18.94
CA THR A 118 11.74 -14.82 -18.45
C THR A 118 10.44 -14.05 -18.16
N TYR A 119 10.42 -12.73 -18.43
CA TYR A 119 9.26 -11.90 -18.21
C TYR A 119 8.20 -12.09 -19.29
N GLU A 120 7.06 -12.66 -18.92
CA GLU A 120 5.93 -12.93 -19.81
C GLU A 120 5.03 -11.69 -19.98
N ARG A 121 5.47 -10.76 -20.84
CA ARG A 121 4.74 -9.49 -21.10
C ARG A 121 3.32 -9.68 -21.63
N SER A 122 3.05 -10.76 -22.36
CA SER A 122 1.70 -11.06 -22.88
C SER A 122 0.70 -11.35 -21.76
N ASN A 123 1.17 -12.02 -20.70
CA ASN A 123 0.36 -12.42 -19.56
C ASN A 123 0.22 -11.23 -18.58
N ASP A 124 1.29 -10.46 -18.38
CA ASP A 124 1.25 -9.20 -17.61
C ASP A 124 0.79 -8.02 -18.49
N SER A 125 -0.46 -8.06 -18.97
CA SER A 125 -1.03 -7.10 -19.94
C SER A 125 -1.95 -6.02 -19.33
N PHE A 126 -2.10 -5.98 -18.00
CA PHE A 126 -2.98 -5.04 -17.31
C PHE A 126 -2.55 -3.57 -17.47
N GLN A 127 -3.38 -2.75 -18.12
CA GLN A 127 -3.10 -1.33 -18.41
C GLN A 127 -3.27 -0.43 -17.18
N TYR A 128 -2.35 -0.52 -16.22
CA TYR A 128 -2.41 0.26 -14.98
C TYR A 128 -2.32 1.77 -15.20
N GLU A 129 -1.71 2.21 -16.30
CA GLU A 129 -1.58 3.62 -16.65
C GLU A 129 -2.95 4.28 -16.83
N LEU A 130 -3.89 3.56 -17.46
CA LEU A 130 -5.24 4.05 -17.70
C LEU A 130 -6.18 3.72 -16.52
N TYR A 131 -6.16 2.48 -16.04
CA TYR A 131 -7.15 1.99 -15.09
C TYR A 131 -6.80 2.24 -13.61
N VAL A 132 -5.53 2.53 -13.29
CA VAL A 132 -5.08 2.72 -11.91
C VAL A 132 -4.59 4.15 -11.69
N LEU A 133 -3.63 4.65 -12.51
CA LEU A 133 -3.01 5.96 -12.26
C LEU A 133 -4.02 7.12 -12.31
N GLY A 134 -4.83 7.19 -13.37
CA GLY A 134 -5.84 8.23 -13.53
C GLY A 134 -6.84 8.27 -12.37
N PRO A 135 -7.56 7.17 -12.10
CA PRO A 135 -8.53 7.12 -10.99
C PRO A 135 -7.91 7.41 -9.62
N CYS A 136 -6.74 6.85 -9.30
CA CYS A 136 -6.10 7.10 -8.00
C CYS A 136 -5.57 8.53 -7.86
N ALA A 137 -5.14 9.17 -8.95
CA ALA A 137 -4.80 10.59 -8.93
C ALA A 137 -6.03 11.46 -8.65
N VAL A 138 -7.15 11.18 -9.33
CA VAL A 138 -8.43 11.87 -9.10
C VAL A 138 -8.90 11.68 -7.66
N LEU A 139 -8.90 10.45 -7.14
CA LEU A 139 -9.27 10.16 -5.75
C LEU A 139 -8.34 10.86 -4.76
N GLY A 140 -7.03 10.90 -5.04
CA GLY A 140 -6.07 11.62 -4.19
C GLY A 140 -6.34 13.11 -4.11
N ILE A 141 -6.74 13.74 -5.22
CA ILE A 141 -7.13 15.17 -5.23
C ILE A 141 -8.47 15.38 -4.49
N LEU A 142 -9.45 14.50 -4.68
CA LEU A 142 -10.78 14.65 -4.08
C LEU A 142 -10.78 14.43 -2.56
N PHE A 143 -9.93 13.53 -2.07
CA PHE A 143 -9.88 13.10 -0.68
C PHE A 143 -8.57 13.50 0.01
N THR A 144 -7.93 14.59 -0.43
CA THR A 144 -6.79 15.17 0.29
C THR A 144 -7.25 16.02 1.47
N ASP A 145 -6.52 15.98 2.58
CA ASP A 145 -6.80 16.82 3.75
C ASP A 145 -6.37 18.28 3.52
N GLU A 146 -5.24 18.49 2.84
CA GLU A 146 -4.70 19.79 2.48
C GLU A 146 -4.34 19.81 0.99
N TYR A 147 -4.74 20.85 0.26
CA TYR A 147 -4.44 20.98 -1.18
C TYR A 147 -3.00 21.45 -1.44
N THR A 148 -2.03 20.70 -0.92
CA THR A 148 -0.61 20.86 -1.20
C THR A 148 -0.11 19.67 -2.01
N ILE A 149 0.92 19.88 -2.84
CA ILE A 149 1.45 18.81 -3.70
C ILE A 149 1.87 17.56 -2.89
N PRO A 150 2.62 17.67 -1.76
CA PRO A 150 3.00 16.50 -0.98
C PRO A 150 1.80 15.74 -0.41
N GLU A 151 0.77 16.44 0.06
CA GLU A 151 -0.41 15.82 0.67
C GLU A 151 -1.33 15.17 -0.38
N ILE A 152 -1.46 15.78 -1.55
CA ILE A 152 -2.16 15.17 -2.70
C ILE A 152 -1.44 13.88 -3.11
N LEU A 153 -0.11 13.92 -3.26
CA LEU A 153 0.68 12.74 -3.64
C LEU A 153 0.63 11.67 -2.55
N TRP A 154 0.66 12.05 -1.28
CA TRP A 154 0.49 11.12 -0.16
C TRP A 154 -0.88 10.44 -0.21
N SER A 155 -1.97 11.20 -0.39
CA SER A 155 -3.34 10.65 -0.52
C SER A 155 -3.47 9.75 -1.76
N SER A 156 -2.97 10.19 -2.92
CA SER A 156 -2.89 9.36 -4.14
C SER A 156 -2.12 8.06 -3.91
N SER A 157 -1.05 8.07 -3.11
CA SER A 157 -0.28 6.86 -2.80
C SER A 157 -1.09 5.83 -2.03
N ILE A 158 -2.04 6.24 -1.17
CA ILE A 158 -2.91 5.32 -0.41
C ILE A 158 -3.88 4.63 -1.37
N TRP A 159 -4.49 5.39 -2.28
CA TRP A 159 -5.38 4.84 -3.31
C TRP A 159 -4.63 3.91 -4.27
N LEU A 160 -3.44 4.31 -4.73
CA LEU A 160 -2.60 3.47 -5.59
C LEU A 160 -2.23 2.16 -4.92
N GLU A 161 -1.77 2.18 -3.67
CA GLU A 161 -1.41 0.97 -2.94
C GLU A 161 -2.60 0.01 -2.81
N SER A 162 -3.81 0.56 -2.61
CA SER A 162 -5.00 -0.27 -2.40
C SER A 162 -5.32 -1.18 -3.59
N VAL A 163 -4.91 -0.79 -4.80
CA VAL A 163 -5.15 -1.53 -6.05
C VAL A 163 -3.87 -2.01 -6.72
N ALA A 164 -2.69 -1.73 -6.16
CA ALA A 164 -1.40 -2.06 -6.75
C ALA A 164 -1.20 -3.56 -7.00
N ILE A 165 -1.87 -4.41 -6.22
CA ILE A 165 -1.79 -5.87 -6.33
C ILE A 165 -2.54 -6.44 -7.53
N LEU A 166 -3.46 -5.68 -8.14
CA LEU A 166 -4.34 -6.17 -9.23
C LEU A 166 -3.59 -6.86 -10.38
N PRO A 167 -2.52 -6.28 -10.96
CA PRO A 167 -1.80 -6.93 -12.06
C PRO A 167 -1.24 -8.30 -11.68
N GLN A 168 -0.78 -8.46 -10.44
CA GLN A 168 -0.24 -9.72 -9.95
C GLN A 168 -1.33 -10.77 -9.75
N LEU A 169 -2.49 -10.42 -9.18
CA LEU A 169 -3.59 -11.38 -8.99
C LEU A 169 -4.11 -11.90 -10.34
N ILE A 170 -4.28 -10.99 -11.31
CA ILE A 170 -4.71 -11.35 -12.67
C ILE A 170 -3.68 -12.28 -13.33
N LEU A 171 -2.39 -11.98 -13.19
CA LEU A 171 -1.32 -12.84 -13.70
C LEU A 171 -1.36 -14.24 -13.06
N LEU A 172 -1.58 -14.32 -11.74
CA LEU A 172 -1.66 -15.62 -11.05
C LEU A 172 -2.87 -16.45 -11.49
N GLN A 173 -4.00 -15.81 -11.79
CA GLN A 173 -5.18 -16.49 -12.34
C GLN A 173 -4.92 -17.07 -13.74
N GLN A 174 -4.09 -16.40 -14.54
CA GLN A 174 -3.73 -16.86 -15.90
C GLN A 174 -2.77 -18.06 -15.90
N ILE A 175 -1.74 -18.04 -15.04
CA ILE A 175 -0.75 -19.14 -14.98
C ILE A 175 -1.28 -20.39 -14.28
N ARG A 176 -2.37 -20.26 -13.49
CA ARG A 176 -3.04 -21.28 -12.69
C ARG A 176 -2.21 -21.86 -11.56
N GLU A 177 -1.10 -22.55 -11.89
CA GLU A 177 -0.21 -23.14 -10.90
C GLU A 177 0.78 -22.10 -10.38
N VAL A 178 0.63 -21.72 -9.11
CA VAL A 178 1.46 -20.70 -8.48
C VAL A 178 2.60 -21.37 -7.71
N GLU A 179 3.83 -20.99 -8.06
CA GLU A 179 5.03 -21.40 -7.31
C GLU A 179 4.94 -20.99 -5.84
N ASN A 180 5.39 -21.86 -4.93
CA ASN A 180 5.36 -21.63 -3.49
C ASN A 180 5.99 -20.29 -3.06
N LEU A 181 7.15 -19.95 -3.61
CA LEU A 181 7.83 -18.71 -3.21
C LEU A 181 7.07 -17.46 -3.67
N THR A 182 6.39 -17.53 -4.83
CA THR A 182 5.47 -16.47 -5.29
C THR A 182 4.26 -16.36 -4.37
N SER A 183 3.66 -17.50 -3.99
CA SER A 183 2.48 -17.50 -3.13
C SER A 183 2.81 -17.00 -1.71
N ASP A 184 3.98 -17.35 -1.18
CA ASP A 184 4.48 -16.85 0.10
C ASP A 184 4.77 -15.34 0.07
N PHE A 185 5.35 -14.85 -1.02
CA PHE A 185 5.54 -13.42 -1.28
C PHE A 185 4.19 -12.65 -1.22
N VAL A 186 3.20 -13.09 -1.99
CA VAL A 186 1.85 -12.46 -2.02
C VAL A 186 1.14 -12.64 -0.67
N GLY A 187 1.31 -13.79 -0.02
CA GLY A 187 0.79 -14.05 1.31
C GLY A 187 1.33 -13.06 2.35
N CYS A 188 2.64 -12.78 2.32
CA CYS A 188 3.26 -11.77 3.17
C CYS A 188 2.75 -10.34 2.85
N MET A 189 2.51 -10.02 1.58
CA MET A 189 1.89 -8.75 1.18
C MET A 189 0.50 -8.57 1.82
N GLY A 190 -0.37 -9.56 1.69
CA GLY A 190 -1.68 -9.43 2.30
C GLY A 190 -1.61 -9.46 3.84
N ALA A 191 -0.67 -10.22 4.42
CA ALA A 191 -0.51 -10.31 5.87
C ALA A 191 -0.08 -8.96 6.48
N TYR A 192 0.86 -8.22 5.87
CA TYR A 192 1.20 -6.89 6.38
C TYR A 192 -0.03 -5.99 6.44
N ARG A 193 -0.93 -6.09 5.45
CA ARG A 193 -2.13 -5.27 5.39
C ARG A 193 -3.11 -5.62 6.50
N ALA A 194 -3.26 -6.90 6.81
CA ALA A 194 -4.06 -7.35 7.96
C ALA A 194 -3.53 -6.75 9.28
N PHE A 195 -2.21 -6.78 9.50
CA PHE A 195 -1.59 -6.15 10.66
C PHE A 195 -1.80 -4.63 10.71
N TYR A 196 -1.78 -3.96 9.56
CA TYR A 196 -2.06 -2.52 9.46
C TYR A 196 -3.51 -2.17 9.82
N ILE A 197 -4.47 -3.01 9.41
CA ILE A 197 -5.88 -2.86 9.80
C ILE A 197 -6.03 -3.05 11.31
N ILE A 198 -5.41 -4.08 11.89
CA ILE A 198 -5.43 -4.29 13.35
C ILE A 198 -4.79 -3.09 14.06
N ASN A 199 -3.70 -2.55 13.53
CA ASN A 199 -3.07 -1.33 14.03
C ASN A 199 -4.05 -0.13 14.00
N TRP A 200 -4.82 0.07 12.93
CA TRP A 200 -5.79 1.17 12.88
C TRP A 200 -6.94 0.98 13.86
N VAL A 201 -7.44 -0.25 14.02
CA VAL A 201 -8.44 -0.59 15.04
C VAL A 201 -7.89 -0.29 16.45
N TYR A 202 -6.66 -0.72 16.73
CA TYR A 202 -6.00 -0.44 18.00
C TYR A 202 -5.87 1.06 18.26
N ARG A 203 -5.39 1.83 17.27
CA ARG A 203 -5.23 3.29 17.40
C ARG A 203 -6.56 4.04 17.51
N TYR A 204 -7.63 3.51 16.93
CA TYR A 204 -8.97 4.06 17.14
C TYR A 204 -9.40 3.95 18.60
N PHE A 205 -9.22 2.77 19.21
CA PHE A 205 -9.61 2.56 20.61
C PHE A 205 -8.64 3.19 21.63
N ALA A 206 -7.34 3.25 21.32
CA ALA A 206 -6.31 3.70 22.25
C ALA A 206 -5.95 5.19 22.12
N GLU A 207 -6.00 5.76 20.90
CA GLU A 207 -5.54 7.12 20.60
C GLU A 207 -6.63 8.04 20.02
N ASP A 208 -7.86 7.55 19.83
CA ASP A 208 -8.96 8.24 19.13
C ASP A 208 -8.54 8.76 17.72
N TYR A 209 -7.64 8.02 17.07
CA TYR A 209 -7.10 8.37 15.75
C TYR A 209 -7.94 7.75 14.63
N VAL A 210 -8.45 8.60 13.73
CA VAL A 210 -9.23 8.19 12.55
C VAL A 210 -8.60 8.73 11.26
N ASN A 211 -8.35 7.83 10.30
CA ASN A 211 -7.89 8.18 8.95
C ASN A 211 -8.78 7.50 7.91
N TRP A 212 -9.87 8.15 7.53
CA TRP A 212 -10.89 7.57 6.63
C TRP A 212 -10.32 7.08 5.30
N VAL A 213 -9.37 7.80 4.71
CA VAL A 213 -8.70 7.40 3.45
C VAL A 213 -7.94 6.09 3.66
N GLY A 214 -7.20 5.97 4.76
CA GLY A 214 -6.50 4.75 5.14
C GLY A 214 -7.44 3.57 5.37
N TRP A 215 -8.56 3.77 6.07
CA TRP A 215 -9.55 2.72 6.33
C TRP A 215 -10.22 2.22 5.04
N ILE A 216 -10.67 3.14 4.17
CA ILE A 216 -11.33 2.76 2.90
C ILE A 216 -10.34 2.07 1.96
N GLY A 217 -9.15 2.65 1.76
CA GLY A 217 -8.09 2.00 0.98
C GLY A 217 -7.66 0.67 1.60
N GLY A 218 -7.74 0.55 2.93
CA GLY A 218 -7.59 -0.68 3.71
C GLY A 218 -8.54 -1.77 3.25
N LEU A 219 -9.83 -1.47 3.32
CA LEU A 219 -10.93 -2.37 2.98
C LEU A 219 -10.89 -2.79 1.51
N VAL A 220 -10.66 -1.84 0.59
CA VAL A 220 -10.51 -2.12 -0.85
C VAL A 220 -9.39 -3.14 -1.07
N GLN A 221 -8.22 -2.90 -0.47
CA GLN A 221 -7.08 -3.79 -0.64
C GLN A 221 -7.36 -5.18 -0.06
N THR A 222 -7.96 -5.26 1.14
CA THR A 222 -8.32 -6.55 1.75
C THR A 222 -9.34 -7.31 0.91
N ALA A 223 -10.35 -6.64 0.37
CA ALA A 223 -11.35 -7.25 -0.49
C ALA A 223 -10.71 -7.90 -1.73
N LEU A 224 -9.71 -7.25 -2.33
CA LEU A 224 -8.96 -7.81 -3.46
C LEU A 224 -8.16 -9.06 -3.09
N TYR A 225 -7.64 -9.15 -1.87
CA TYR A 225 -6.90 -10.32 -1.39
C TYR A 225 -7.78 -11.49 -0.96
N CYS A 226 -9.07 -11.29 -0.67
CA CYS A 226 -9.94 -12.30 -0.07
C CYS A 226 -9.94 -13.63 -0.83
N ASP A 227 -10.11 -13.60 -2.15
CA ASP A 227 -10.17 -14.80 -2.98
C ASP A 227 -8.82 -15.53 -2.98
N PHE A 228 -7.73 -14.79 -3.22
CA PHE A 228 -6.38 -15.35 -3.15
C PHE A 228 -6.10 -16.03 -1.81
N PHE A 229 -6.48 -15.39 -0.70
CA PHE A 229 -6.22 -15.93 0.63
C PHE A 229 -6.99 -17.21 0.92
N TYR A 230 -8.22 -17.33 0.43
CA TYR A 230 -8.97 -18.57 0.54
C TYR A 230 -8.21 -19.74 -0.10
N TYR A 231 -7.76 -19.59 -1.35
CA TYR A 231 -7.01 -20.63 -2.04
C TYR A 231 -5.61 -20.85 -1.47
N TYR A 232 -4.93 -19.79 -1.04
CA TYR A 232 -3.64 -19.86 -0.38
C TYR A 232 -3.70 -20.65 0.93
N ALA A 233 -4.64 -20.33 1.82
CA ALA A 233 -4.83 -21.03 3.07
C ALA A 233 -5.17 -22.50 2.83
N ARG A 234 -6.07 -22.79 1.87
CA ARG A 234 -6.41 -24.15 1.46
C ARG A 234 -5.18 -24.92 0.97
N SER A 235 -4.37 -24.33 0.09
CA SER A 235 -3.13 -24.95 -0.42
C SER A 235 -2.17 -25.30 0.72
N LYS A 236 -1.96 -24.39 1.68
CA LYS A 236 -1.06 -24.61 2.82
C LYS A 236 -1.59 -25.66 3.80
N TRP A 237 -2.90 -25.68 4.06
CA TRP A 237 -3.50 -26.65 4.98
C TRP A 237 -3.46 -28.09 4.45
N TYR A 238 -3.70 -28.26 3.16
CA TYR A 238 -3.75 -29.57 2.53
C TYR A 238 -2.42 -30.00 1.88
N GLY A 239 -1.38 -29.15 1.92
CA GLY A 239 -0.07 -29.43 1.33
C GLY A 239 -0.07 -29.51 -0.21
N ASN A 240 -1.13 -29.05 -0.86
CA ASN A 240 -1.28 -29.09 -2.31
C ASN A 240 -0.69 -27.85 -2.97
N LYS A 241 -0.33 -27.95 -4.26
CA LYS A 241 0.06 -26.80 -5.07
C LYS A 241 -1.07 -25.76 -5.10
N LEU A 242 -0.72 -24.48 -5.06
CA LEU A 242 -1.71 -23.41 -5.16
C LEU A 242 -2.21 -23.31 -6.60
N VAL A 243 -3.51 -23.57 -6.79
CA VAL A 243 -4.19 -23.44 -8.08
C VAL A 243 -5.33 -22.44 -7.93
N LEU A 244 -5.30 -21.37 -8.71
CA LEU A 244 -6.37 -20.36 -8.74
C LEU A 244 -7.42 -20.71 -9.81
N PRO A 245 -8.71 -20.40 -9.55
CA PRO A 245 -9.77 -20.53 -10.54
C PRO A 245 -9.59 -19.51 -11.67
N VAL A 246 -10.13 -19.83 -12.84
CA VAL A 246 -10.18 -18.87 -13.96
C VAL A 246 -11.28 -17.87 -13.66
N ALA A 247 -10.98 -16.57 -13.74
CA ALA A 247 -12.00 -15.53 -13.80
C ALA A 247 -12.74 -15.69 -15.14
N THR A 248 -13.92 -16.32 -15.10
CA THR A 248 -14.86 -16.39 -16.23
C THR A 248 -15.50 -15.06 -16.51
#